data_AF-A0A2N5FN21-F1
#
_entry.id   AF-A0A2N5FN21-F1
#
_cell.length_a   1.000
_cell.length_b   1.000
_cell.length_c   1.000
_cell.angle_alpha   90.00
_cell.angle_beta   90.00
_cell.angle_gamma   90.00
#
_symmetry.space_group_name_H-M   'P 1'
#
loop_
_entity.id
_entity.type
_entity.pdbx_description
1 polymer ?
#
loop_
_entity_poly.entity_id
_entity_poly.type
_entity_poly.pdbx_seq_one_letter_code
_entity_poly.pdbx_strand_id
1 'polypeptide(L)'
;MNIHISDEAVKWYQQEMNIVSGDSFRFFVRYGGNSTIQKGFSLGVVKDQPEQIGAKTERDGITFFIEESDIWYFDQNDLVIDFDKEKGEPAFDYKKPAD
;
A
#
# COMPACT_ATOMS: atom_id res chain seq x y z
N MET A 1 11.61 4.63 2.91
CA MET A 1 10.26 4.23 2.53
C MET A 1 10.06 2.77 2.92
N ASN A 2 9.20 2.54 3.90
CA ASN A 2 8.71 1.23 4.31
C ASN A 2 7.18 1.17 4.14
N ILE A 3 6.65 -0.05 4.08
CA ILE A 3 5.22 -0.31 4.07
C ILE A 3 4.83 -0.93 5.42
N HIS A 4 3.97 -0.23 6.14
CA HIS A 4 3.38 -0.67 7.39
C HIS A 4 1.91 -0.98 7.14
N ILE A 5 1.53 -2.25 7.23
CA ILE A 5 0.13 -2.68 7.08
C ILE A 5 -0.31 -3.42 8.35
N SER A 6 -1.49 -3.06 8.86
CA SER A 6 -2.09 -3.71 10.02
C SER A 6 -2.72 -5.06 9.66
N ASP A 7 -2.81 -5.95 10.65
CA ASP A 7 -3.43 -7.26 10.47
C ASP A 7 -4.92 -7.16 10.06
N GLU A 8 -5.62 -6.11 10.51
CA GLU A 8 -7.00 -5.85 10.13
C GLU A 8 -7.10 -5.49 8.64
N ALA A 9 -6.20 -4.66 8.13
CA ALA A 9 -6.15 -4.33 6.70
C ALA A 9 -5.75 -5.53 5.83
N VAL A 10 -4.78 -6.35 6.27
CA VAL A 10 -4.40 -7.59 5.57
C VAL A 10 -5.61 -8.51 5.41
N LYS A 11 -6.36 -8.75 6.49
CA LYS A 11 -7.57 -9.59 6.47
C LYS A 11 -8.64 -9.04 5.54
N TRP A 12 -8.85 -7.73 5.55
CA TRP A 12 -9.80 -7.10 4.64
C TRP A 12 -9.41 -7.33 3.17
N TYR A 13 -8.14 -7.14 2.81
CA TYR A 13 -7.69 -7.41 1.44
C TYR A 13 -7.81 -8.90 1.08
N GLN A 14 -7.49 -9.82 1.99
CA GLN A 14 -7.68 -11.26 1.76
C GLN A 14 -9.15 -11.58 1.42
N GLN A 15 -10.09 -10.96 2.13
CA GLN A 15 -11.53 -11.19 1.94
C GLN A 15 -12.08 -10.52 0.67
N GLU A 16 -11.83 -9.21 0.51
CA GLU A 16 -12.46 -8.40 -0.54
C GLU A 16 -11.73 -8.54 -1.90
N MET A 17 -10.43 -8.79 -1.88
CA MET A 17 -9.61 -8.90 -3.09
C MET A 17 -9.17 -10.34 -3.41
N ASN A 18 -9.61 -11.32 -2.60
CA ASN A 18 -9.29 -12.74 -2.74
C ASN A 18 -7.78 -12.99 -2.91
N ILE A 19 -6.97 -12.31 -2.09
CA ILE A 19 -5.52 -12.54 -2.03
C ILE A 19 -5.21 -13.60 -0.99
N VAL A 20 -4.27 -14.48 -1.31
CA VAL A 20 -3.88 -15.62 -0.47
C VAL A 20 -2.37 -15.73 -0.36
N SER A 21 -1.89 -16.54 0.58
CA SER A 21 -0.45 -16.82 0.73
C SER A 21 0.18 -17.25 -0.60
N GLY A 22 1.33 -16.68 -0.93
CA GLY A 22 2.00 -16.84 -2.23
C GLY A 22 1.66 -15.77 -3.26
N ASP A 23 0.61 -14.97 -3.03
CA ASP A 23 0.28 -13.85 -3.91
C ASP A 23 1.18 -12.62 -3.66
N SER A 24 1.18 -11.74 -4.67
CA SER A 24 1.75 -10.40 -4.58
C SER A 24 0.66 -9.36 -4.84
N PHE A 25 0.68 -8.28 -4.06
CA PHE A 25 -0.32 -7.22 -4.06
C PHE A 25 0.37 -5.86 -4.14
N ARG A 26 0.08 -5.13 -5.21
CA ARG A 26 0.74 -3.89 -5.58
C ARG A 26 -0.06 -2.67 -5.16
N PHE A 27 0.62 -1.71 -4.54
CA PHE A 27 0.16 -0.33 -4.43
C PHE A 27 0.83 0.49 -5.54
N PHE A 28 0.03 1.16 -6.37
CA PHE A 28 0.53 1.90 -7.54
C PHE A 28 -0.06 3.29 -7.64
N VAL A 29 0.69 4.21 -8.23
CA VAL A 29 0.29 5.62 -8.31
C VAL A 29 -0.69 5.81 -9.46
N ARG A 30 -1.79 6.51 -9.19
CA ARG A 30 -2.80 6.88 -10.19
C ARG A 30 -2.94 8.39 -10.27
N TYR A 31 -3.01 8.90 -11.49
CA TYR A 31 -3.47 10.28 -11.73
C TYR A 31 -4.98 10.38 -11.42
N GLY A 32 -5.36 11.43 -10.71
CA GLY A 32 -6.68 11.62 -10.14
C GLY A 32 -6.73 11.26 -8.65
N GLY A 33 -7.60 11.97 -7.92
CA GLY A 33 -7.75 11.82 -6.46
C GLY A 33 -7.09 12.95 -5.67
N ASN A 34 -7.17 12.83 -4.34
CA ASN A 34 -6.66 13.84 -3.39
C ASN A 34 -5.82 13.17 -2.30
N SER A 35 -4.53 12.97 -2.58
CA SER A 35 -3.56 12.59 -1.56
C SER A 35 -3.09 13.79 -0.74
N THR A 36 -2.73 13.53 0.51
CA THR A 36 -2.17 14.52 1.42
C THR A 36 -0.72 14.91 1.08
N ILE A 37 0.01 14.05 0.36
CA ILE A 37 1.42 14.27 0.00
C ILE A 37 1.63 14.66 -1.46
N GLN A 38 0.75 14.25 -2.38
CA GLN A 38 0.85 14.58 -3.81
C GLN A 38 -0.51 14.96 -4.40
N LYS A 39 -0.75 16.26 -4.60
CA LYS A 39 -2.02 16.76 -5.14
C LYS A 39 -2.29 16.24 -6.54
N GLY A 40 -3.53 15.80 -6.78
CA GLY A 40 -3.95 15.26 -8.08
C GLY A 40 -3.55 13.81 -8.32
N PHE A 41 -3.01 13.12 -7.31
CA PHE A 41 -2.67 11.71 -7.36
C PHE A 41 -3.29 10.93 -6.19
N SER A 42 -3.42 9.62 -6.37
CA SER A 42 -3.89 8.67 -5.37
C SER A 42 -3.17 7.32 -5.52
N LEU A 43 -3.36 6.42 -4.56
CA LEU A 43 -2.92 5.04 -4.68
C LEU A 43 -4.07 4.17 -5.18
N GLY A 44 -3.77 3.34 -6.18
CA GLY A 44 -4.55 2.17 -6.54
C GLY A 44 -3.97 0.91 -5.93
N VAL A 45 -4.76 -0.15 -5.92
CA VAL A 45 -4.35 -1.48 -5.47
C VAL A 45 -4.71 -2.55 -6.50
N VAL A 46 -3.85 -3.53 -6.69
CA VAL A 46 -4.07 -4.63 -7.64
C VAL A 46 -3.25 -5.87 -7.26
N LYS A 47 -3.77 -7.06 -7.56
CA LYS A 47 -2.96 -8.29 -7.54
C LYS A 47 -2.08 -8.31 -8.79
N ASP A 48 -0.77 -8.27 -8.59
CA ASP A 48 0.20 -8.13 -9.68
C ASP A 48 1.54 -8.76 -9.27
N GLN A 49 2.38 -9.07 -10.24
CA GLN A 49 3.72 -9.61 -9.99
C GLN A 49 4.76 -8.48 -10.07
N PRO A 50 5.75 -8.44 -9.16
CA PRO A 50 6.72 -7.36 -9.19
C PRO A 50 7.66 -7.43 -10.40
N GLU A 51 7.91 -6.30 -11.03
CA GLU A 51 8.96 -6.12 -12.04
C GLU A 51 10.27 -5.63 -11.41
N GLN A 52 10.21 -4.53 -10.66
CA GLN A 52 11.33 -3.88 -9.99
C GLN A 52 10.89 -3.29 -8.64
N ILE A 53 10.89 -4.11 -7.60
CA ILE A 53 10.46 -3.69 -6.26
C ILE A 53 11.31 -2.53 -5.74
N GLY A 54 10.66 -1.40 -5.44
CA GLY A 54 11.28 -0.30 -4.70
C GLY A 54 11.03 -0.37 -3.19
N ALA A 55 9.85 -0.86 -2.79
CA ALA A 55 9.54 -1.14 -1.39
C ALA A 55 8.62 -2.36 -1.29
N LYS A 56 8.84 -3.18 -0.26
CA LYS A 56 7.94 -4.29 0.06
C LYS A 56 7.83 -4.58 1.55
N THR A 57 6.76 -5.27 1.91
CA THR A 57 6.57 -5.91 3.21
C THR A 57 5.88 -7.25 3.01
N GLU A 58 6.13 -8.20 3.91
CA GLU A 58 5.51 -9.53 3.85
C GLU A 58 4.62 -9.73 5.08
N ARG A 59 3.40 -10.23 4.85
CA ARG A 59 2.39 -10.53 5.88
C ARG A 59 1.58 -11.74 5.46
N ASP A 60 1.44 -12.73 6.33
CA ASP A 60 0.70 -13.97 6.06
C ASP A 60 1.12 -14.69 4.75
N GLY A 61 2.40 -14.54 4.37
CA GLY A 61 2.97 -15.06 3.14
C GLY A 61 2.48 -14.34 1.87
N ILE A 62 1.85 -13.18 1.99
CA ILE A 62 1.52 -12.26 0.89
C ILE A 62 2.62 -11.20 0.81
N THR A 63 3.09 -10.94 -0.41
CA THR A 63 4.03 -9.84 -0.67
C THR A 63 3.26 -8.57 -1.03
N PHE A 64 3.31 -7.57 -0.17
CA PHE A 64 2.76 -6.25 -0.42
C PHE A 64 3.87 -5.33 -0.94
N PHE A 65 3.71 -4.70 -2.10
CA PHE A 65 4.82 -4.00 -2.74
C PHE A 65 4.43 -2.74 -3.51
N ILE A 66 5.44 -1.92 -3.78
CA ILE A 66 5.44 -0.74 -4.64
C ILE A 66 6.60 -0.90 -5.63
N GLU A 67 6.38 -0.57 -6.90
CA GLU A 67 7.45 -0.55 -7.91
C GLU A 67 8.39 0.64 -7.70
N GLU A 68 9.66 0.49 -8.06
CA GLU A 68 10.69 1.53 -8.00
C GLU A 68 10.23 2.81 -8.71
N SER A 69 9.52 2.67 -9.84
CA SER A 69 8.97 3.78 -10.62
C SER A 69 7.92 4.61 -9.88
N ASP A 70 7.33 4.09 -8.81
CA ASP A 70 6.27 4.73 -8.02
C ASP A 70 6.80 5.31 -6.69
N ILE A 71 8.06 5.08 -6.32
CA ILE A 71 8.65 5.51 -5.04
C ILE A 71 8.64 7.04 -4.86
N TRP A 72 8.82 7.80 -5.95
CA TRP A 72 8.83 9.27 -5.91
C TRP A 72 7.55 9.86 -5.29
N TYR A 73 6.41 9.18 -5.44
CA TYR A 73 5.13 9.64 -4.92
C TYR A 73 5.16 9.82 -3.40
N PHE A 74 5.88 8.95 -2.71
CA PHE A 74 5.90 8.89 -1.25
C PHE A 74 6.73 10.02 -0.63
N ASP A 75 7.54 10.74 -1.42
CA ASP A 75 8.33 11.90 -0.96
C ASP A 75 9.05 11.66 0.38
N GLN A 76 9.79 10.55 0.44
CA GLN A 76 10.53 10.07 1.63
C GLN A 76 9.66 9.69 2.85
N ASN A 77 8.33 9.73 2.76
CA ASN A 77 7.44 9.20 3.78
C ASN A 77 7.32 7.68 3.66
N ASP A 78 7.03 7.02 4.76
CA ASP A 78 6.56 5.64 4.85
C ASP A 78 5.06 5.55 4.54
N LEU A 79 4.62 4.46 3.92
CA LEU A 79 3.19 4.16 3.73
C LEU A 79 2.66 3.40 4.93
N VAL A 80 1.58 3.90 5.51
CA VAL A 80 0.86 3.27 6.61
C VAL A 80 -0.54 2.93 6.12
N ILE A 81 -0.94 1.66 6.30
CA ILE A 81 -2.23 1.12 5.89
C ILE A 81 -2.88 0.50 7.12
N ASP A 82 -3.88 1.20 7.62
CA ASP A 82 -4.68 0.77 8.77
C ASP A 82 -6.11 0.44 8.32
N PHE A 83 -6.90 -0.17 9.20
CA PHE A 83 -8.32 -0.42 8.95
C PHE A 83 -9.18 0.65 9.62
N ASP A 84 -9.91 1.42 8.83
CA ASP A 84 -10.88 2.39 9.34
C ASP A 84 -12.18 1.68 9.70
N LYS A 85 -12.43 1.51 11.00
CA LYS A 85 -13.62 0.80 11.52
C LYS A 85 -14.91 1.55 11.27
N GLU A 86 -14.87 2.88 11.10
CA GLU A 86 -16.06 3.67 10.83
C GLU A 86 -16.47 3.57 9.36
N LYS A 87 -15.49 3.56 8.45
CA LYS A 87 -15.73 3.39 7.01
C LYS A 87 -15.83 1.93 6.56
N GLY A 88 -15.28 1.00 7.34
CA GLY A 88 -15.25 -0.42 7.02
C GLY A 88 -14.26 -0.76 5.89
N GLU A 89 -13.22 0.05 5.70
CA GLU A 89 -12.25 -0.10 4.61
C GLU A 89 -10.82 0.28 5.04
N PRO A 90 -9.78 -0.16 4.32
CA PRO A 90 -8.40 0.27 4.56
C PRO A 90 -8.22 1.77 4.32
N ALA A 91 -7.49 2.43 5.21
CA ALA A 91 -7.12 3.83 5.10
C ALA A 91 -5.61 3.97 4.91
N PHE A 92 -5.22 4.89 4.03
CA PHE A 92 -3.83 5.20 3.73
C PHE A 92 -3.39 6.47 4.47
N ASP A 93 -2.24 6.39 5.11
CA ASP A 93 -1.55 7.52 5.73
C ASP A 93 -0.05 7.51 5.35
N TYR A 94 0.59 8.66 5.47
CA TYR A 94 1.98 8.87 5.07
C TYR A 94 2.74 9.54 6.19
N LYS A 95 3.78 8.88 6.70
CA LYS A 95 4.54 9.37 7.86
C LYS A 95 6.01 9.49 7.53
N LYS A 96 6.64 10.58 7.95
CA LYS A 96 8.10 10.66 7.89
C LYS A 96 8.70 9.56 8.77
N PRO A 97 9.73 8.83 8.30
CA PRO A 97 10.51 7.95 9.15
C PRO A 97 10.99 8.72 10.39
N ALA A 98 10.93 8.10 11.57
CA ALA A 98 11.57 8.67 12.74
C ALA A 98 13.09 8.69 12.51
N ASP A 99 13.73 9.80 12.86
CA ASP A 99 15.20 9.95 12.85
C ASP A 99 15.91 8.95 13.77
#